data_AF-A0A3M1KA44-F1
#
_entry.id   AF-A0A3M1KA44-F1
#
_cell.length_a   1.000
_cell.length_b   1.000
_cell.length_c   1.000
_cell.angle_alpha   90.00
_cell.angle_beta   90.00
_cell.angle_gamma   90.00
#
_symmetry.space_group_name_H-M   'P 1'
#
loop_
_entity.id
_entity.type
_entity.pdbx_description
1 polymer ?
#
loop_
_entity_poly.entity_id
_entity_poly.type
_entity_poly.pdbx_seq_one_letter_code
_entity_poly.pdbx_strand_id
1 'polypeptide(L)'
;MAHPVQVLLEQLVAAAKARGMTQAELAQKAGISPVGLSKARHRGDLKVSTLIRLAQALDMDLKLAPARRREKAAEAIRTGRFFDLKGSR
;
A
#
# COMPACT_ATOMS: atom_id res chain seq x y z
N MET A 1 9.93 11.93 10.83
CA MET A 1 10.00 10.53 10.33
C MET A 1 8.78 10.28 9.46
N ALA A 2 8.92 9.68 8.28
CA ALA A 2 7.77 9.38 7.43
C ALA A 2 6.85 8.37 8.15
N HIS A 3 5.60 8.74 8.41
CA HIS A 3 4.65 7.83 9.05
C HIS A 3 4.29 6.71 8.06
N PRO A 4 4.48 5.42 8.40
CA PRO A 4 4.21 4.31 7.49
C PRO A 4 2.82 4.34 6.86
N VAL A 5 1.83 4.79 7.62
CA VAL A 5 0.45 4.97 7.15
C VAL A 5 0.36 6.03 6.05
N GLN A 6 1.06 7.16 6.19
CA GLN A 6 1.09 8.22 5.19
C GLN A 6 1.66 7.70 3.86
N VAL A 7 2.74 6.91 3.92
CA VAL A 7 3.32 6.28 2.73
C VAL A 7 2.33 5.35 2.04
N LEU A 8 1.61 4.53 2.80
CA LEU A 8 0.57 3.64 2.25
C LEU A 8 -0.58 4.44 1.60
N LEU A 9 -0.99 5.54 2.21
CA LEU A 9 -2.03 6.41 1.65
C LEU A 9 -1.57 7.08 0.35
N GLU A 10 -0.32 7.54 0.27
CA GLU A 10 0.24 8.09 -0.97
C GLU A 10 0.31 7.03 -2.07
N GLN A 11 0.69 5.78 -1.74
CA GLN A 11 0.68 4.67 -2.70
C GLN A 11 -0.71 4.39 -3.26
N LEU A 12 -1.75 4.40 -2.42
CA LEU A 12 -3.12 4.22 -2.86
C LEU A 12 -3.60 5.38 -3.74
N VAL A 13 -3.27 6.62 -3.39
CA VAL A 13 -3.61 7.80 -4.21
C VAL A 13 -2.88 7.76 -5.57
N ALA A 14 -1.61 7.36 -5.58
CA ALA A 14 -0.85 7.20 -6.82
C ALA A 14 -1.44 6.09 -7.71
N ALA A 15 -1.80 4.95 -7.12
CA ALA A 15 -2.45 3.85 -7.83
C ALA A 15 -3.83 4.26 -8.39
N ALA A 16 -4.62 5.04 -7.64
CA ALA A 16 -5.88 5.58 -8.13
C ALA A 16 -5.68 6.51 -9.34
N LYS A 17 -4.72 7.44 -9.25
CA LYS A 17 -4.38 8.36 -10.36
C LYS A 17 -3.94 7.61 -11.61
N ALA A 18 -3.13 6.55 -11.48
CA ALA A 18 -2.71 5.72 -12.59
C ALA A 18 -3.89 5.01 -13.31
N ARG A 19 -5.04 4.87 -12.63
CA ARG A 19 -6.28 4.30 -13.18
C ARG A 19 -7.30 5.37 -13.60
N GLY A 20 -6.88 6.63 -13.71
CA GLY A 20 -7.76 7.75 -14.07
C GLY A 20 -8.75 8.14 -12.98
N MET A 21 -8.57 7.67 -11.74
CA MET A 21 -9.43 7.99 -10.61
C MET A 21 -8.83 9.13 -9.79
N THR A 22 -9.67 10.12 -9.46
CA THR A 22 -9.32 11.21 -8.56
C THR A 22 -9.30 10.75 -7.10
N GLN A 23 -8.64 11.51 -6.24
CA GLN A 23 -8.65 11.25 -4.79
C GLN A 23 -10.08 11.31 -4.20
N ALA A 24 -10.94 12.17 -4.73
CA ALA A 24 -12.31 12.30 -4.26
C ALA A 24 -13.15 11.05 -4.60
N GLU A 25 -13.00 10.54 -5.83
CA GLU A 25 -13.68 9.31 -6.26
C GLU A 25 -13.18 8.09 -5.48
N LEU A 26 -11.88 8.00 -5.21
CA LEU A 26 -11.32 6.96 -4.35
C LEU A 26 -11.94 7.00 -2.94
N ALA A 27 -12.01 8.20 -2.35
CA ALA A 27 -12.62 8.39 -1.04
C ALA A 27 -14.09 7.95 -1.03
N GLN A 28 -14.86 8.38 -2.03
CA GLN A 28 -16.26 8.02 -2.20
C GLN A 28 -16.44 6.50 -2.35
N LYS A 29 -15.66 5.85 -3.21
CA LYS A 29 -15.70 4.38 -3.39
C LYS A 29 -15.36 3.63 -2.10
N ALA A 30 -14.45 4.16 -1.29
CA ALA A 30 -14.10 3.58 0.01
C ALA A 30 -15.10 3.92 1.14
N GLY A 31 -16.15 4.70 0.85
CA GLY A 31 -17.17 5.10 1.84
C GLY A 31 -16.62 6.06 2.89
N ILE A 32 -15.74 6.98 2.50
CA ILE A 32 -15.24 8.08 3.35
C ILE A 32 -15.32 9.42 2.63
N SER A 33 -15.30 10.51 3.39
CA SER A 33 -15.29 11.85 2.79
C SER A 33 -13.91 12.20 2.19
N PRO A 34 -13.85 12.98 1.09
CA PRO A 34 -12.58 13.48 0.54
C PRO A 34 -11.76 14.28 1.55
N VAL A 35 -12.44 15.06 2.40
CA VAL A 35 -11.82 15.81 3.51
C VAL A 35 -11.23 14.85 4.56
N GLY A 36 -11.94 13.76 4.87
CA GLY A 36 -11.46 12.71 5.77
C GLY A 36 -10.19 12.04 5.23
N LEU A 37 -10.16 11.73 3.94
CA LEU A 37 -8.98 11.17 3.28
C LEU A 37 -7.81 12.17 3.28
N SER A 38 -8.06 13.45 3.00
CA SER A 38 -7.04 14.50 3.05
C SER A 38 -6.45 14.65 4.46
N LYS A 39 -7.30 14.72 5.49
CA LYS A 39 -6.86 14.77 6.89
C LYS A 39 -6.04 13.53 7.28
N ALA A 40 -6.46 12.33 6.86
CA ALA A 40 -5.71 11.10 7.11
C ALA A 40 -4.32 11.13 6.45
N ARG A 41 -4.21 11.65 5.22
CA ARG A 41 -2.92 11.85 4.53
C ARG A 41 -2.01 12.83 5.26
N HIS A 42 -2.55 13.90 5.83
CA HIS A 42 -1.73 14.87 6.58
C HIS A 42 -1.34 14.39 7.98
N ARG A 43 -2.27 13.76 8.71
CA ARG A 43 -2.02 13.27 10.08
C ARG A 43 -1.27 11.94 10.13
N GLY A 44 -1.35 11.14 9.07
CA GLY A 44 -0.75 9.80 9.04
C GLY A 44 -1.47 8.79 9.93
N ASP A 45 -2.77 8.98 10.17
CA ASP A 45 -3.58 8.07 10.98
C ASP A 45 -4.94 7.82 10.32
N LEU A 46 -5.36 6.54 10.27
CA LEU A 46 -6.70 6.13 9.90
C LEU A 46 -7.01 4.73 10.45
N LYS A 47 -8.30 4.43 10.60
CA LYS A 47 -8.76 3.06 10.91
C LYS A 47 -8.30 2.09 9.83
N VAL A 48 -7.71 0.96 10.24
CA VAL A 48 -7.26 -0.11 9.32
C VAL A 48 -8.40 -0.57 8.40
N SER A 49 -9.63 -0.65 8.89
CA SER A 49 -10.80 -0.98 8.05
C SER A 49 -11.04 0.00 6.91
N THR A 50 -10.72 1.28 7.09
CA THR A 50 -10.76 2.27 6.02
C THR A 50 -9.61 2.08 5.03
N LEU A 51 -8.41 1.74 5.51
CA LEU A 51 -7.28 1.42 4.64
C LEU A 51 -7.60 0.21 3.73
N ILE A 52 -8.21 -0.83 4.29
CA ILE A 52 -8.65 -2.01 3.54
C ILE A 52 -9.69 -1.62 2.48
N ARG A 53 -10.70 -0.81 2.84
CA ARG A 53 -11.72 -0.34 1.87
C ARG A 53 -11.12 0.49 0.73
N LEU A 54 -10.12 1.33 1.01
CA LEU A 54 -9.40 2.09 -0.02
C LEU A 54 -8.63 1.16 -0.97
N ALA A 55 -7.98 0.12 -0.44
CA ALA A 55 -7.30 -0.88 -1.25
C ALA A 55 -8.31 -1.68 -2.11
N GLN A 56 -9.43 -2.12 -1.53
CA GLN A 56 -10.49 -2.84 -2.23
C GLN A 56 -11.15 -2.00 -3.34
N ALA A 57 -11.32 -0.69 -3.14
CA ALA A 57 -11.80 0.23 -4.19
C ALA A 57 -10.87 0.27 -5.42
N LEU A 58 -9.62 -0.15 -5.23
CA LEU A 58 -8.59 -0.30 -6.25
C LEU A 58 -8.31 -1.77 -6.57
N ASP A 59 -9.17 -2.71 -6.19
CA ASP A 59 -8.94 -4.15 -6.43
C ASP A 59 -7.54 -4.62 -5.95
N MET A 60 -7.15 -4.14 -4.76
CA MET A 60 -5.88 -4.47 -4.11
C MET A 60 -6.13 -5.09 -2.74
N ASP A 61 -5.29 -6.08 -2.40
CA ASP A 61 -5.26 -6.69 -1.07
C ASP A 61 -4.19 -6.06 -0.17
N LEU A 62 -4.55 -5.77 1.08
CA LEU A 62 -3.58 -5.42 2.11
C LEU A 62 -2.88 -6.69 2.61
N LYS A 63 -1.55 -6.79 2.42
CA LYS A 63 -0.74 -7.92 2.87
C LYS A 63 0.40 -7.47 3.76
N LEU A 64 0.59 -8.17 4.87
CA LEU A 64 1.77 -8.04 5.71
C LEU A 64 2.84 -9.02 5.23
N ALA A 65 4.06 -8.53 5.05
CA ALA A 65 5.19 -9.34 4.63
C ALA A 65 6.33 -9.23 5.66
N PRO A 66 7.11 -10.29 5.90
CA PRO A 66 8.25 -10.22 6.82
C PRO A 66 9.29 -9.20 6.35
N ALA A 67 9.73 -8.31 7.24
CA ALA A 67 10.67 -7.23 6.92
C ALA A 67 11.97 -7.72 6.26
N ARG A 68 12.51 -8.85 6.74
CA ARG A 68 13.77 -9.44 6.27
C ARG A 68 13.69 -10.11 4.88
N ARG A 69 12.50 -10.26 4.29
CA ARG A 69 12.38 -10.86 2.93
C ARG A 69 12.94 -9.95 1.84
N ARG A 70 12.88 -8.62 2.01
CA ARG A 70 13.43 -7.68 1.02
C ARG A 70 14.94 -7.79 0.90
N GLU A 71 15.64 -7.87 2.03
CA GLU A 71 17.10 -8.04 2.06
C GLU A 71 17.53 -9.38 1.46
N LYS A 72 16.89 -10.49 1.86
CA LYS A 72 17.20 -11.82 1.30
C LYS A 72 16.91 -11.93 -0.19
N ALA A 73 15.81 -11.34 -0.67
CA ALA A 73 15.49 -11.32 -2.09
C ALA A 73 16.47 -10.44 -2.87
N ALA A 74 16.80 -9.24 -2.37
CA ALA A 74 17.78 -8.37 -3.01
C ALA A 74 19.19 -8.98 -3.03
N GLU A 75 19.58 -9.68 -1.96
CA GLU A 75 20.83 -10.43 -1.89
C GLU A 75 20.86 -11.60 -2.88
N ALA A 76 19.78 -12.36 -2.96
CA ALA A 76 19.66 -13.47 -3.91
C ALA A 76 19.66 -12.99 -5.37
N ILE A 77 19.06 -11.83 -5.66
CA ILE A 77 19.15 -11.18 -6.99
C ILE A 77 20.60 -10.79 -7.29
N ARG A 78 21.29 -10.11 -6.36
CA ARG A 78 22.70 -9.69 -6.53
C ARG A 78 23.68 -10.85 -6.69
N THR A 79 23.40 -11.98 -6.04
CA THR A 79 24.27 -13.17 -6.05
C THR A 79 23.86 -14.22 -7.09
N GLY A 80 22.86 -13.94 -7.93
CA GLY A 80 22.37 -14.88 -8.95
C GLY A 80 21.57 -16.07 -8.41
N ARG A 81 21.32 -16.14 -7.10
CA ARG A 81 20.63 -17.24 -6.40
C ARG A 81 19.12 -17.04 -6.23
N PHE A 82 18.53 -16.13 -7.00
CA PHE A 82 17.12 -15.78 -6.83
C PHE A 82 16.17 -16.97 -7.03
N PHE A 83 16.48 -17.86 -7.97
CA PHE A 83 15.68 -19.05 -8.24
C PHE A 83 15.91 -20.18 -7.22
N ASP A 84 17.05 -20.18 -6.51
CA ASP A 84 17.37 -21.18 -5.48
C ASP A 84 16.51 -21.01 -4.22
N LEU A 85 15.92 -19.83 -4.02
CA LEU A 85 14.97 -19.55 -2.93
C LEU A 85 13.66 -20.35 -3.05
N LYS A 86 13.39 -21.02 -4.18
CA LYS A 86 12.21 -21.86 -4.36
C LYS A 86 12.36 -23.31 -3.86
N GLY A 87 13.51 -23.69 -3.31
CA GLY A 87 13.88 -25.10 -3.09
C GLY A 87 13.85 -25.64 -1.66
N SER A 88 13.11 -25.06 -0.71
CA SER A 88 12.95 -25.68 0.64
C SER A 88 11.48 -25.72 1.03
N ARG A 89 10.82 -26.79 0.59
CA ARG A 89 9.74 -27.44 1.35
C ARG A 89 10.37 -28.61 2.10
#